data_AF-A0A699UES8-F1
#
_entry.id   AF-A0A699UES8-F1
#
_cell.length_a   1.000
_cell.length_b   1.000
_cell.length_c   1.000
_cell.angle_alpha   90.00
_cell.angle_beta   90.00
_cell.angle_gamma   90.00
#
_symmetry.space_group_name_H-M   'P 1'
#
loop_
_entity.id
_entity.type
_entity.pdbx_description
1 polymer ?
#
loop_
_entity_poly.entity_id
_entity_poly.type
_entity_poly.pdbx_seq_one_letter_code
_entity_poly.pdbx_strand_id
1 'polypeptide(L)' 'MVEQQSFMATIHQKTDPALLQFCLYSCFLSQVEPKKVSDALRDPRWVEAIQEELLQFKIQKVWTLVDCPKGVRPIGTKW' A
#
# COMPACT_ATOMS: atom_id res chain seq x y z
N MET A 1 -10.69 -9.58 5.21
CA MET A 1 -10.83 -8.15 4.81
C MET A 1 -12.24 -7.62 4.99
N VAL A 2 -13.30 -8.29 4.49
CA VAL A 2 -14.70 -7.88 4.75
C VAL A 2 -15.03 -7.87 6.25
N GLU A 3 -14.56 -8.86 7.01
CA GLU A 3 -14.77 -8.93 8.47
C GLU A 3 -14.03 -7.83 9.25
N GLN A 4 -12.81 -7.45 8.83
CA GLN A 4 -12.06 -6.36 9.47
C GLN A 4 -12.72 -5.00 9.19
N GLN A 5 -13.19 -4.76 7.95
CA GLN A 5 -13.92 -3.52 7.64
C GLN A 5 -15.27 -3.45 8.35
N SER A 6 -15.99 -4.58 8.45
CA SER A 6 -17.22 -4.69 9.25
C SER A 6 -16.97 -4.46 10.74
N PHE A 7 -15.85 -4.97 11.27
CA PHE A 7 -15.41 -4.73 12.65
C PHE A 7 -15.10 -3.24 12.89
N MET A 8 -14.34 -2.60 12.00
CA MET A 8 -14.02 -1.16 12.12
C MET A 8 -15.26 -0.27 12.03
N ALA A 9 -16.22 -0.61 11.17
CA ALA A 9 -17.51 0.09 11.10
C ALA A 9 -18.31 -0.03 12.41
N THR A 10 -18.24 -1.19 13.07
CA THR A 10 -18.89 -1.45 14.36
C THR A 10 -18.22 -0.68 15.50
N ILE A 11 -16.89 -0.56 15.49
CA ILE A 11 -16.13 0.24 16.47
C ILE A 11 -16.40 1.75 16.31
N HIS A 12 -16.47 2.25 15.06
CA HIS A 12 -16.80 3.65 14.76
C HIS A 12 -18.18 4.06 15.31
N GLN A 13 -19.16 3.14 15.31
CA GLN A 13 -20.49 3.42 15.85
C GLN A 13 -20.56 3.40 17.38
N LYS A 14 -19.57 2.84 18.09
CA LYS A 14 -19.71 2.48 19.51
C LYS A 14 -18.74 3.14 20.50
N THR A 15 -17.58 3.71 20.14
CA THR A 15 -16.67 4.20 21.21
C THR A 15 -15.60 5.25 20.79
N ASP A 16 -15.12 5.96 21.83
CA ASP A 16 -13.89 6.76 22.01
C ASP A 16 -12.92 6.89 20.81
N PRO A 17 -12.66 8.13 20.31
CA PRO A 17 -11.71 8.41 19.24
C PRO A 17 -10.32 7.80 19.42
N ALA A 18 -9.84 7.66 20.66
CA ALA A 18 -8.51 7.08 20.92
C ALA A 18 -8.46 5.57 20.61
N LEU A 19 -9.53 4.83 20.95
CA LEU A 19 -9.65 3.40 20.63
C LEU A 19 -9.83 3.18 19.13
N LEU A 20 -10.59 4.05 18.45
CA LEU A 20 -10.76 4.00 17.00
C LEU A 20 -9.41 4.18 16.30
N GLN A 21 -8.61 5.17 16.71
CA GLN A 21 -7.28 5.41 16.15
C GLN A 21 -6.34 4.21 16.37
N PHE A 22 -6.36 3.62 17.56
CA PHE A 22 -5.57 2.42 17.86
C PHE A 22 -5.97 1.23 16.99
N CYS A 23 -7.28 0.97 16.83
CA CYS A 23 -7.78 -0.11 15.99
C CYS A 23 -7.44 0.08 14.51
N LEU A 24 -7.59 1.31 13.98
CA LEU A 24 -7.21 1.65 12.60
C LEU A 24 -5.71 1.40 12.36
N TYR A 25 -4.87 1.87 13.29
CA TYR A 25 -3.43 1.67 13.23
C TYR A 25 -3.06 0.17 13.29
N SER A 26 -3.64 -0.58 14.22
CA SER A 26 -3.44 -2.03 14.32
C SER A 26 -3.90 -2.77 13.05
N CYS A 27 -5.04 -2.38 12.48
CA CYS A 27 -5.54 -2.96 11.23
C CYS A 27 -4.58 -2.67 10.08
N PHE A 28 -4.09 -1.43 9.97
CA PHE A 28 -3.10 -1.03 8.97
C PHE A 28 -1.83 -1.89 9.05
N LEU A 29 -1.28 -2.08 10.25
CA LEU A 29 -0.12 -2.95 10.49
C LEU A 29 -0.39 -4.43 10.21
N SER A 30 -1.63 -4.88 10.39
CA SER A 30 -2.02 -6.28 10.16
C SER A 30 -2.22 -6.64 8.68
N GLN A 31 -2.09 -5.67 7.76
CA GLN A 31 -2.27 -5.93 6.34
C GLN A 31 -1.21 -6.93 5.84
N VAL A 32 -1.68 -7.96 5.15
CA VAL A 32 -0.79 -8.96 4.55
C VAL A 32 -0.10 -8.34 3.36
N GLU A 33 1.21 -8.22 3.45
CA GLU A 33 2.04 -7.75 2.35
C GLU A 33 1.98 -8.75 1.18
N PRO A 34 1.68 -8.28 -0.05
CA PRO A 34 1.72 -9.13 -1.23
C PRO A 34 3.16 -9.63 -1.42
N LYS A 35 3.31 -10.85 -1.94
CA LYS A 35 4.64 -11.45 -2.22
C LYS A 35 5.05 -11.35 -3.69
N LYS A 36 4.12 -10.88 -4.54
CA LYS A 36 4.28 -10.77 -5.99
C LYS A 36 3.58 -9.52 -6.47
N VAL A 37 4.15 -8.90 -7.49
CA VAL A 37 3.54 -7.77 -8.21
C VAL A 37 2.11 -8.11 -8.66
N SER A 38 1.89 -9.32 -9.18
CA SER A 38 0.57 -9.76 -9.63
C SER A 38 -0.48 -9.80 -8.53
N ASP A 39 -0.06 -10.01 -7.28
CA ASP A 39 -0.97 -10.08 -6.13
C ASP A 39 -1.29 -8.66 -5.65
N ALA A 40 -0.29 -7.77 -5.62
CA ALA A 40 -0.48 -6.35 -5.32
C ALA A 40 -1.43 -5.68 -6.32
N LEU A 41 -1.29 -5.98 -7.62
CA LEU A 41 -2.11 -5.40 -8.68
C LEU A 41 -3.59 -5.82 -8.63
N ARG A 42 -3.95 -6.86 -7.88
CA ARG A 42 -5.34 -7.32 -7.75
C ARG A 42 -6.15 -6.47 -6.77
N ASP A 43 -5.50 -5.82 -5.81
CA ASP A 43 -6.17 -4.98 -4.83
C ASP A 43 -5.95 -3.50 -5.18
N PRO A 44 -7.01 -2.74 -5.47
CA PRO A 44 -6.89 -1.32 -5.79
C PRO A 44 -6.16 -0.51 -4.72
N ARG A 45 -6.25 -0.90 -3.44
CA ARG A 45 -5.60 -0.18 -2.33
C ARG A 45 -4.09 -0.30 -2.37
N TRP A 46 -3.58 -1.46 -2.79
CA TRP A 46 -2.14 -1.65 -3.01
C TRP A 46 -1.65 -0.86 -4.23
N VAL A 47 -2.46 -0.78 -5.29
CA VAL A 47 -2.14 0.04 -6.47
C VAL A 47 -2.07 1.53 -6.10
N GLU A 48 -3.04 2.03 -5.34
CA GLU A 48 -3.06 3.41 -4.86
C GLU A 48 -1.83 3.71 -3.99
N ALA A 49 -1.51 2.83 -3.01
CA ALA A 49 -0.34 3.00 -2.16
C ALA A 49 0.98 3.04 -2.96
N ILE A 50 1.16 2.16 -3.95
CA ILE A 50 2.34 2.16 -4.83
C ILE A 50 2.41 3.45 -5.64
N GLN A 51 1.28 3.97 -6.13
CA GLN A 51 1.24 5.22 -6.88
C GLN A 51 1.58 6.43 -6.00
N GLU A 52 1.09 6.47 -4.77
CA GLU A 52 1.45 7.50 -3.79
C GLU A 52 2.94 7.49 -3.46
N GLU A 53 3.52 6.31 -3.23
CA GLU A 53 4.96 6.17 -2.98
C GLU A 53 5.80 6.63 -4.19
N LEU A 54 5.43 6.21 -5.41
CA LEU A 54 6.08 6.67 -6.64
C LEU A 54 5.97 8.19 -6.83
N LEU A 55 4.84 8.78 -6.44
CA LEU A 55 4.66 10.24 -6.44
C LEU A 55 5.60 10.91 -5.45
N GLN A 56 5.75 10.36 -4.23
CA GLN A 56 6.67 10.90 -3.24
C GLN A 56 8.13 10.86 -3.73
N PHE A 57 8.54 9.80 -4.41
CA PHE A 57 9.87 9.74 -5.00
C PHE A 57 10.11 10.84 -6.05
N LYS A 58 9.09 11.17 -6.84
CA LYS A 58 9.16 12.29 -7.79
C LYS A 58 9.25 13.64 -7.08
N ILE A 59 8.42 13.85 -6.06
CA ILE A 59 8.41 15.10 -5.26
C ILE A 59 9.77 15.32 -4.58
N GLN A 60 10.32 14.26 -3.98
CA GLN A 60 11.60 14.29 -3.30
C GLN A 60 12.80 14.28 -4.28
N LYS A 61 12.55 14.11 -5.58
CA LYS A 61 13.57 14.02 -6.64
C LYS A 61 14.64 12.97 -6.37
N VAL A 62 14.28 11.90 -5.66
CA VAL A 62 15.23 10.83 -5.36
C VAL A 62 15.46 9.94 -6.58
N TRP A 63 14.41 9.68 -7.37
CA TRP A 63 14.44 8.76 -8.51
C TRP A 63 13.79 9.41 -9.73
N THR A 64 14.33 9.10 -10.93
CA THR A 64 13.78 9.54 -12.21
C THR A 64 13.44 8.32 -13.05
N LEU A 65 12.20 8.23 -13.53
CA LEU A 65 11.80 7.17 -14.44
C LEU A 65 12.40 7.45 -15.82
N VAL A 66 13.15 6.49 -16.36
CA VAL A 66 13.78 6.57 -17.69
C VAL A 66 13.44 5.31 -18.50
N ASP A 67 13.36 5.46 -19.81
CA ASP A 67 13.19 4.32 -20.71
C ASP A 67 14.40 3.38 -20.64
N CYS A 68 14.15 2.08 -20.84
CA CYS A 68 15.23 1.10 -20.88
C CYS A 68 16.16 1.41 -22.07
N PRO A 69 17.47 1.63 -21.84
CA PRO A 69 18.41 1.88 -22.92
C PRO A 69 18.52 0.67 -23.86
N LYS A 70 18.75 0.92 -25.15
CA LYS A 70 18.94 -0.14 -26.14
C LYS A 70 20.16 -0.99 -25.79
N GLY A 71 20.01 -2.31 -25.85
CA GLY A 71 21.09 -3.26 -25.57
C GLY A 71 21.35 -3.52 -24.08
N VAL A 72 20.62 -2.86 -23.17
CA VAL A 72 20.69 -3.12 -21.73
C VAL A 72 19.59 -4.08 -21.33
N ARG A 73 19.93 -5.06 -20.50
CA ARG A 73 18.94 -5.91 -19.83
C ARG A 73 18.59 -5.27 -18.50
N PRO A 74 17.33 -4.86 -18.26
CA PRO A 74 16.89 -4.40 -16.96
C PRO A 74 17.20 -5.44 -15.89
N ILE A 75 17.69 -4.99 -14.74
CA ILE A 75 17.79 -5.86 -13.57
C ILE A 75 16.35 -6.13 -13.12
N GLY A 76 15.99 -7.41 -13.02
CA GLY A 76 14.69 -7.81 -12.51
C GLY A 76 14.54 -7.38 -11.05
N THR A 77 13.30 -7.14 -10.61
CA THR A 77 13.02 -6.84 -9.21
C THR A 77 12.86 -8.14 -8.43
N LYS A 78 13.51 -8.23 -7.26
CA LYS A 78 13.01 -9.11 -6.21
C LYS A 78 11.99 -8.28 -5.44
N TRP A 79 10.72 -8.69 -5.56
CA TRP A 79 9.69 -8.31 -4.62
C TRP A 79 10.00 -8.95 -3.26
#